data_AF-A6TN03-F1
#
_entry.id   AF-A6TN03-F1
#
_cell.length_a   1.000
_cell.length_b   1.000
_cell.length_c   1.000
_cell.angle_alpha   90.00
_cell.angle_beta   90.00
_cell.angle_gamma   90.00
#
_symmetry.space_group_name_H-M   'P 1'
#
loop_
_entity.id
_entity.type
_entity.pdbx_description
1 polymer ?
#
loop_
_entity_poly.entity_id
_entity_poly.type
_entity_poly.pdbx_seq_one_letter_code
_entity_poly.pdbx_strand_id
1 'polypeptide(L)'
;MSLMEKFMNSASKSAKTMGQKSSEMVEVGKLNMSINKKEDLIQERYEEIGKYVYARLKRYEFVSKEEIGHLITELNTLNRDIEELEKHVLNIKKIKYCTDCKLELEEEAAYCPLCGKLIRNG
;
A
#
# COMPACT_ATOMS: atom_id res chain seq x y z
N MET A 1 8.24 33.11 -36.52
CA MET A 1 7.88 32.16 -35.45
C MET A 1 8.05 32.87 -34.12
N SER A 2 6.95 33.32 -33.52
CA SER A 2 6.98 34.28 -32.41
C SER A 2 7.30 33.58 -31.07
N LEU A 3 7.91 34.30 -30.13
CA LEU A 3 8.15 33.85 -28.75
C LEU A 3 6.86 33.44 -28.02
N MET A 4 5.70 33.92 -28.48
CA MET A 4 4.38 33.62 -27.94
C MET A 4 3.91 32.20 -28.30
N GLU A 5 4.29 31.68 -29.47
CA GLU A 5 4.00 30.28 -29.88
C GLU A 5 4.78 29.26 -29.06
N LYS A 6 6.03 29.58 -28.64
CA LYS A 6 6.84 28.71 -27.78
C LYS A 6 6.30 28.66 -26.34
N PHE A 7 5.70 29.74 -25.86
CA PHE A 7 5.08 29.79 -24.54
C PHE A 7 3.74 29.04 -24.51
N MET A 8 2.92 29.15 -25.55
CA MET A 8 1.62 28.48 -25.64
C MET A 8 1.75 26.95 -25.77
N ASN A 9 2.79 26.45 -26.45
CA ASN A 9 3.10 25.02 -26.50
C ASN A 9 3.72 24.46 -25.20
N SER A 10 4.31 25.31 -24.34
CA SER A 10 4.83 24.91 -23.02
C SER A 10 3.78 24.97 -21.91
N ALA A 11 2.80 25.88 -22.05
CA ALA A 11 1.66 25.99 -21.14
C ALA A 11 0.68 24.81 -21.26
N SER A 12 0.47 24.27 -22.47
CA SER A 12 -0.44 23.13 -22.69
C SER A 12 0.07 21.81 -22.08
N LYS A 13 1.40 21.63 -21.99
CA LYS A 13 2.00 20.49 -21.27
C LYS A 13 1.95 20.68 -19.74
N SER A 14 2.15 21.90 -19.25
CA SER A 14 2.15 22.20 -17.81
C SER A 14 0.76 22.13 -17.15
N ALA A 15 -0.31 22.52 -17.87
CA ALA A 15 -1.69 22.41 -17.38
C ALA A 15 -2.19 20.96 -17.27
N LYS A 16 -1.78 20.07 -18.20
CA LYS A 16 -2.12 18.65 -18.16
C LYS A 16 -1.45 17.93 -16.97
N THR A 17 -0.20 18.27 -16.67
CA THR A 17 0.57 17.63 -15.58
C THR A 17 0.09 18.02 -14.18
N MET A 18 -0.38 19.26 -13.96
CA MET A 18 -0.95 19.66 -12.66
C MET A 18 -2.30 19.00 -12.38
N GLY A 19 -3.16 18.82 -13.39
CA GLY A 19 -4.45 18.14 -13.22
C GLY A 19 -4.30 16.65 -12.91
N GLN A 20 -3.37 15.95 -13.58
CA GLN A 20 -3.11 14.52 -13.38
C GLN A 20 -2.57 14.21 -11.98
N LYS A 21 -1.64 15.03 -11.46
CA LYS A 21 -1.14 14.86 -10.08
C LYS A 21 -2.23 15.01 -9.02
N SER A 22 -3.21 15.89 -9.24
CA SER A 22 -4.35 16.07 -8.32
C SER A 22 -5.27 14.84 -8.28
N SER A 23 -5.58 14.26 -9.44
CA SER A 23 -6.41 13.04 -9.49
C SER A 23 -5.72 11.82 -8.87
N GLU A 24 -4.42 11.65 -9.12
CA GLU A 24 -3.61 10.56 -8.55
C GLU A 24 -3.55 10.65 -7.02
N MET A 25 -3.40 11.86 -6.47
CA MET A 25 -3.42 12.09 -5.01
C MET A 25 -4.76 11.71 -4.37
N VAL A 26 -5.89 12.05 -5.02
CA VAL A 26 -7.22 11.68 -4.51
C VAL A 26 -7.41 10.17 -4.53
N GLU A 27 -6.96 9.50 -5.59
CA GLU A 27 -7.05 8.05 -5.71
C GLU A 27 -6.21 7.34 -4.65
N VAL A 28 -4.95 7.75 -4.47
CA VAL A 28 -4.08 7.27 -3.39
C VAL A 28 -4.71 7.50 -2.02
N GLY A 29 -5.33 8.66 -1.78
CA GLY A 29 -6.04 8.95 -0.54
C GLY A 29 -7.18 7.97 -0.26
N LYS A 30 -7.97 7.60 -1.28
CA LYS A 30 -9.05 6.61 -1.16
C LYS A 30 -8.51 5.21 -0.87
N LEU A 31 -7.42 4.82 -1.52
CA LEU A 31 -6.77 3.52 -1.29
C LEU A 31 -6.21 3.44 0.13
N ASN A 32 -5.49 4.47 0.59
CA ASN A 32 -4.98 4.54 1.96
C ASN A 32 -6.10 4.51 3.00
N MET A 33 -7.22 5.21 2.77
CA MET A 33 -8.37 5.13 3.67
C MET A 33 -8.97 3.72 3.71
N SER A 34 -8.90 2.98 2.61
CA SER A 34 -9.35 1.58 2.56
C SER A 34 -8.37 0.64 3.30
N ILE A 35 -7.06 0.89 3.19
CA ILE A 35 -6.02 0.18 3.96
C ILE A 35 -6.25 0.38 5.45
N ASN A 36 -6.35 1.62 5.92
CA ASN A 36 -6.53 1.94 7.34
C ASN A 36 -7.78 1.23 7.92
N LYS A 37 -8.90 1.22 7.19
CA LYS A 37 -10.11 0.49 7.62
C LYS A 37 -9.87 -1.01 7.77
N LYS A 38 -9.07 -1.61 6.90
CA LYS A 38 -8.72 -3.04 6.99
C LYS A 38 -7.77 -3.30 8.14
N GLU A 39 -6.83 -2.39 8.42
CA GLU A 39 -5.96 -2.46 9.59
C GLU A 39 -6.76 -2.38 10.90
N ASP A 40 -7.75 -1.49 10.97
CA ASP A 40 -8.68 -1.41 12.10
C ASP A 40 -9.43 -2.75 12.30
N LEU A 41 -9.94 -3.35 11.22
CA LEU A 41 -10.59 -4.66 11.27
C LEU A 41 -9.63 -5.77 11.72
N ILE A 42 -8.37 -5.76 11.27
CA ILE A 42 -7.34 -6.69 11.73
C ILE A 42 -7.14 -6.56 13.24
N GLN A 43 -7.06 -5.34 13.75
CA GLN A 43 -6.92 -5.08 15.18
C GLN A 43 -8.12 -5.62 15.97
N GLU A 44 -9.34 -5.40 15.48
CA GLU A 44 -10.56 -5.97 16.07
C GLU A 44 -10.51 -7.51 16.12
N ARG A 45 -10.07 -8.18 15.05
CA ARG A 45 -9.97 -9.65 15.04
C ARG A 45 -8.91 -10.16 15.99
N TYR A 46 -7.77 -9.48 16.11
CA TYR A 46 -6.76 -9.82 17.11
C TYR A 46 -7.28 -9.67 18.54
N GLU A 47 -8.04 -8.61 18.82
CA GLU A 47 -8.69 -8.45 20.12
C GLU A 47 -9.68 -9.56 20.42
N GLU A 48 -10.49 -9.96 19.45
CA GLU A 48 -11.47 -11.05 19.60
C GLU A 48 -10.78 -12.37 19.92
N ILE A 49 -9.74 -12.73 19.16
CA ILE A 49 -8.90 -13.90 19.42
C ILE A 49 -8.29 -13.81 20.83
N GLY A 50 -7.71 -12.66 21.19
CA GLY A 50 -7.09 -12.46 22.49
C GLY A 50 -8.08 -12.62 23.64
N LYS A 51 -9.28 -12.04 23.52
CA LYS A 51 -10.38 -12.17 24.51
C LYS A 51 -10.80 -13.64 24.66
N TYR A 52 -10.96 -14.36 23.55
CA TYR A 52 -11.30 -15.78 23.55
C TYR A 52 -10.21 -16.63 24.25
N VAL A 53 -8.95 -16.47 23.83
CA VAL A 53 -7.81 -17.22 24.39
C VAL A 53 -7.69 -16.95 25.89
N TYR A 54 -7.71 -15.69 26.31
CA TYR A 54 -7.63 -15.32 27.71
C TYR A 54 -8.77 -15.91 28.54
N ALA A 55 -10.01 -15.85 28.04
CA ALA A 55 -11.17 -16.38 28.74
C ALA A 55 -11.10 -17.90 28.95
N ARG A 56 -10.63 -18.66 27.95
CA ARG A 56 -10.41 -20.11 28.05
C ARG A 56 -9.30 -20.44 29.05
N LEU A 57 -8.14 -19.84 28.89
CA LEU A 57 -6.97 -20.13 29.74
C LEU A 57 -7.19 -19.74 31.20
N LYS A 58 -7.90 -18.64 31.47
CA LYS A 58 -8.29 -18.24 32.84
C LYS A 58 -9.14 -19.31 33.55
N ARG A 59 -9.90 -20.11 32.79
CA ARG A 59 -10.71 -21.23 33.30
C ARG A 59 -10.01 -22.58 33.22
N TYR A 60 -8.71 -22.61 32.87
CA TYR A 60 -7.95 -23.83 32.59
C TYR A 60 -8.57 -24.69 31.48
N GLU A 61 -9.28 -24.07 30.54
CA GLU A 61 -9.86 -24.72 29.37
C GLU A 61 -8.88 -24.71 28.19
N PHE A 62 -9.04 -25.67 27.28
CA PHE A 62 -8.28 -25.72 26.03
C PHE A 62 -8.73 -24.63 25.05
N VAL A 63 -7.79 -24.12 24.25
CA VAL A 63 -8.04 -23.16 23.16
C VAL A 63 -8.29 -23.95 21.87
N SER A 64 -9.53 -23.99 21.41
CA SER A 64 -9.89 -24.65 20.14
C SER A 64 -9.49 -23.78 18.96
N LYS A 65 -8.73 -24.36 18.03
CA LYS A 65 -8.39 -23.72 16.76
C LYS A 65 -9.61 -23.59 15.87
N GLU A 66 -10.55 -24.53 15.96
CA GLU A 66 -11.77 -24.56 15.18
C GLU A 66 -12.67 -23.37 15.52
N GLU A 67 -12.77 -23.01 16.81
CA GLU A 67 -13.59 -21.88 17.28
C GLU A 67 -13.09 -20.52 16.76
N ILE A 68 -11.78 -20.35 16.57
CA ILE A 68 -11.18 -19.12 16.03
C ILE A 68 -10.76 -19.22 14.56
N GLY A 69 -10.95 -20.37 13.91
CA GLY A 69 -10.43 -20.64 12.56
C GLY A 69 -10.98 -19.68 11.50
N HIS A 70 -12.23 -19.23 11.67
CA HIS A 70 -12.84 -18.23 10.81
C HIS A 70 -12.15 -16.86 10.94
N LEU A 71 -11.81 -16.42 12.15
CA LEU A 71 -11.08 -15.17 12.41
C LEU A 71 -9.68 -15.18 11.78
N ILE A 72 -8.99 -16.32 11.86
CA ILE A 72 -7.69 -16.51 11.20
C ILE A 72 -7.81 -16.42 9.69
N THR A 73 -8.85 -17.02 9.11
CA THR A 73 -9.11 -16.97 7.67
C THR A 73 -9.42 -15.53 7.20
N GLU A 74 -10.20 -14.80 7.99
CA GLU A 74 -10.50 -13.39 7.74
C GLU A 74 -9.24 -12.52 7.82
N LEU A 75 -8.40 -12.72 8.85
CA LEU A 75 -7.09 -12.05 8.95
C LEU A 75 -6.21 -12.28 7.73
N ASN A 76 -6.12 -13.52 7.23
CA ASN A 76 -5.35 -13.82 6.02
C ASN A 76 -5.90 -13.07 4.79
N THR A 77 -7.22 -12.95 4.71
CA THR A 77 -7.88 -12.23 3.61
C THR A 77 -7.62 -10.73 3.69
N LEU A 78 -7.79 -10.13 4.87
CA LEU A 78 -7.54 -8.72 5.11
C LEU A 78 -6.07 -8.34 4.82
N ASN A 79 -5.12 -9.16 5.28
CA ASN A 79 -3.70 -8.91 5.00
C ASN A 79 -3.40 -8.96 3.49
N ARG A 80 -3.95 -9.96 2.79
CA ARG A 80 -3.78 -10.05 1.33
C ARG A 80 -4.39 -8.85 0.60
N ASP A 81 -5.58 -8.41 1.01
CA ASP A 81 -6.22 -7.23 0.45
C ASP A 81 -5.36 -5.97 0.65
N ILE A 82 -4.75 -5.81 1.84
CA ILE A 82 -3.83 -4.70 2.13
C ILE A 82 -2.63 -4.76 1.18
N GLU A 83 -1.98 -5.91 1.03
CA GLU A 83 -0.85 -6.05 0.10
C GLU A 83 -1.22 -5.69 -1.35
N GLU A 84 -2.42 -6.07 -1.80
CA GLU A 84 -2.92 -5.71 -3.14
C GLU A 84 -3.15 -4.20 -3.27
N LEU A 85 -3.76 -3.56 -2.26
CA LEU A 85 -3.98 -2.11 -2.21
C LEU A 85 -2.67 -1.32 -2.15
N GLU A 86 -1.69 -1.76 -1.36
CA GLU A 86 -0.37 -1.13 -1.29
C GLU A 86 0.37 -1.19 -2.63
N LYS A 87 0.30 -2.33 -3.31
CA LYS A 87 0.85 -2.46 -4.68
C LYS A 87 0.18 -1.47 -5.64
N HIS A 88 -1.14 -1.29 -5.53
CA HIS A 88 -1.86 -0.30 -6.34
C HIS A 88 -1.41 1.13 -6.03
N VAL A 89 -1.24 1.49 -4.74
CA VAL A 89 -0.73 2.79 -4.33
C VAL A 89 0.66 3.05 -4.93
N LEU A 90 1.57 2.07 -4.85
CA LEU A 90 2.91 2.19 -5.42
C LEU A 90 2.89 2.37 -6.94
N ASN A 91 2.00 1.64 -7.64
CA ASN A 91 1.82 1.75 -9.08
C ASN A 91 1.31 3.14 -9.49
N ILE A 92 0.33 3.69 -8.77
CA ILE A 92 -0.21 5.05 -9.04
C ILE A 92 0.86 6.11 -8.77
N LYS A 93 1.61 5.99 -7.66
CA LYS A 93 2.70 6.91 -7.34
C LYS A 93 3.92 6.76 -8.27
N LYS A 94 3.95 5.72 -9.13
CA LYS A 94 5.09 5.34 -9.98
C LYS A 94 6.40 5.17 -9.20
N ILE A 95 6.27 4.77 -7.94
CA ILE A 95 7.41 4.64 -7.04
C ILE A 95 8.09 3.30 -7.31
N LYS A 96 9.37 3.35 -7.69
CA LYS A 96 10.22 2.16 -7.76
C LYS A 96 10.74 1.83 -6.36
N TYR A 97 10.93 0.56 -6.08
CA TYR A 97 11.54 0.11 -4.83
C TYR A 97 12.56 -0.98 -5.12
N CYS A 98 13.59 -1.07 -4.28
CA CYS A 98 14.55 -2.15 -4.36
C CYS A 98 13.87 -3.47 -3.96
N THR A 99 13.92 -4.48 -4.82
CA THR A 99 13.35 -5.80 -4.54
C THR A 99 14.05 -6.54 -3.39
N ASP A 100 15.28 -6.15 -3.06
CA ASP A 100 16.07 -6.75 -1.96
C ASP A 100 15.83 -6.07 -0.62
N CYS A 101 16.11 -4.77 -0.55
CA CYS A 101 16.18 -4.03 0.71
C CYS A 101 14.97 -3.12 0.94
N LYS A 102 14.02 -3.08 0.01
CA LYS A 102 12.78 -2.30 0.07
C LYS A 102 12.95 -0.77 0.12
N LEU A 103 14.15 -0.24 -0.12
CA LEU A 103 14.36 1.19 -0.25
C LEU A 103 13.54 1.76 -1.43
N GLU A 104 12.90 2.91 -1.21
CA GLU A 104 12.26 3.72 -2.24
C GLU A 104 13.29 4.33 -3.20
N LEU A 105 13.02 4.26 -4.50
CA LEU A 105 13.92 4.65 -5.57
C LEU A 105 13.24 5.65 -6.51
N GLU A 106 14.03 6.60 -7.01
CA GLU A 106 13.60 7.49 -8.09
C GLU A 106 13.23 6.69 -9.35
N GLU A 107 12.35 7.28 -10.17
CA GLU A 107 11.80 6.62 -11.37
C GLU A 107 12.91 6.20 -12.35
N GLU A 108 14.05 6.90 -12.36
CA GLU A 108 15.20 6.65 -13.22
C GLU A 108 16.33 5.81 -12.56
N ALA A 109 16.16 5.34 -11.33
CA ALA A 109 17.21 4.62 -10.61
C ALA A 109 17.57 3.27 -11.27
N ALA A 110 18.79 3.16 -11.81
CA ALA A 110 19.32 1.93 -12.42
C ALA A 110 19.87 0.92 -11.38
N TYR A 111 20.24 1.40 -10.20
CA TYR A 111 20.81 0.62 -9.11
C TYR A 111 20.31 1.15 -7.77
N CYS A 112 20.18 0.27 -6.78
CA CYS A 112 19.84 0.68 -5.42
C CYS A 112 21.05 1.37 -4.76
N PRO A 113 20.92 2.60 -4.25
CA PRO A 113 22.02 3.30 -3.60
C PRO A 113 22.40 2.70 -2.23
N LEU A 114 21.52 1.89 -1.63
CA LEU A 114 21.76 1.27 -0.33
C LEU A 114 22.44 -0.10 -0.44
N CYS A 115 21.95 -0.98 -1.34
CA CYS A 115 22.47 -2.36 -1.44
C CYS A 115 23.19 -2.68 -2.76
N GLY A 116 23.23 -1.75 -3.72
CA GLY A 116 23.92 -1.94 -5.00
C GLY A 116 23.22 -2.87 -6.00
N LYS A 117 22.04 -3.41 -5.67
CA LYS A 117 21.29 -4.29 -6.59
C LYS A 117 20.83 -3.52 -7.83
N LEU A 118 21.02 -4.12 -9.00
CA LEU A 118 20.52 -3.60 -10.27
C LEU A 118 18.99 -3.64 -10.30
N ILE A 119 18.37 -2.54 -10.72
CA ILE A 119 16.93 -2.41 -10.85
C ILE A 119 16.58 -2.63 -12.32
N ARG A 120 15.95 -3.77 -12.62
CA ARG A 120 15.50 -4.06 -13.99
C ARG A 120 14.20 -3.30 -14.23
N ASN A 121 14.24 -2.35 -15.16
CA ASN A 121 13.05 -1.68 -15.68
C ASN A 121 12.20 -2.73 -16.41
N GLY A 122 11.05 -3.07 -15.83
CA GLY A 122 9.98 -3.85 -16.47
C GLY A 122 8.81 -2.95 -16.74
#